data_AF-A0A173AD48-F1
#
_entry.id   AF-A0A173AD48-F1
#
_cell.length_a   1.000
_cell.length_b   1.000
_cell.length_c   1.000
_cell.angle_alpha   90.00
_cell.angle_beta   90.00
_cell.angle_gamma   90.00
#
_symmetry.space_group_name_H-M   'P 1'
#
loop_
_entity.id
_entity.type
_entity.pdbx_description
1 polymer ?
#
loop_
_entity_poly.entity_id
_entity_poly.type
_entity_poly.pdbx_seq_one_letter_code
_entity_poly.pdbx_strand_id
1 'polypeptide(L)'
;MKDEERLKFHKTIQTCVQRHPISPEDQGSLVNWQISDTQEVKCFIACIFQGIGMIDEKGRFDAAHVNDITKLMMTEDDPDVLQQTQDITESCKYVNDRHAGDP
;
A
#
# COMPACT_ATOMS: atom_id res chain seq x y z
N MET A 1 14.97 0.68 -3.20
CA MET A 1 13.95 0.94 -4.25
C MET A 1 14.62 1.60 -5.44
N LYS A 2 14.41 1.04 -6.64
CA LYS A 2 14.96 1.58 -7.90
C LYS A 2 14.31 2.92 -8.24
N ASP A 3 15.01 3.78 -8.99
CA ASP A 3 14.54 5.15 -9.24
C ASP A 3 13.25 5.21 -10.08
N GLU A 4 13.05 4.27 -11.00
CA GLU A 4 11.82 4.15 -11.78
C GLU A 4 10.59 3.85 -10.91
N GLU A 5 10.74 2.95 -9.93
CA GLU A 5 9.67 2.59 -9.00
C GLU A 5 9.37 3.74 -8.05
N ARG A 6 10.42 4.45 -7.58
CA ARG A 6 10.25 5.69 -6.83
C ARG A 6 9.43 6.72 -7.60
N LEU A 7 9.72 6.89 -8.88
CA LEU A 7 8.99 7.84 -9.73
C LEU A 7 7.54 7.40 -9.94
N LYS A 8 7.29 6.10 -10.19
CA LYS A 8 5.93 5.54 -10.31
C LYS A 8 5.14 5.76 -9.03
N PHE A 9 5.73 5.49 -7.87
CA PHE A 9 5.11 5.68 -6.57
C PHE A 9 4.74 7.16 -6.33
N HIS A 10 5.67 8.09 -6.59
CA HIS A 10 5.39 9.53 -6.45
C HIS A 10 4.25 10.00 -7.37
N LYS A 11 4.25 9.59 -8.64
CA LYS A 11 3.15 9.92 -9.58
C LYS A 11 1.81 9.35 -9.13
N THR A 12 1.84 8.15 -8.55
CA THR A 12 0.64 7.50 -8.00
C THR A 12 0.08 8.32 -6.83
N ILE A 13 0.92 8.71 -5.87
CA ILE A 13 0.53 9.58 -4.75
C ILE A 13 -0.10 10.89 -5.26
N GLN A 14 0.55 11.56 -6.21
CA GLN A 14 0.04 12.82 -6.80
C GLN A 14 -1.32 12.64 -7.47
N THR A 15 -1.53 11.52 -8.16
CA THR A 15 -2.81 11.21 -8.79
C THR A 15 -3.88 10.91 -7.74
N CYS A 16 -3.54 10.15 -6.71
CA CYS A 16 -4.49 9.74 -5.68
C CYS A 16 -4.92 10.89 -4.77
N VAL A 17 -4.03 11.83 -4.43
CA VAL A 17 -4.42 12.98 -3.60
C VAL A 17 -5.35 13.95 -4.35
N GLN A 18 -5.25 14.00 -5.68
CA GLN A 18 -6.19 14.77 -6.51
C GLN A 18 -7.58 14.11 -6.57
N ARG A 19 -7.65 12.77 -6.57
CA ARG A 19 -8.90 12.01 -6.60
C ARG A 19 -9.57 11.91 -5.23
N HIS A 20 -8.76 11.75 -4.19
CA HIS A 20 -9.17 11.60 -2.80
C HIS A 20 -8.37 12.60 -1.95
N PRO A 21 -8.78 13.88 -1.95
CA PRO A 21 -8.13 14.89 -1.14
C PRO A 21 -8.20 14.52 0.35
N ILE A 22 -7.05 14.52 1.01
CA ILE A 22 -6.92 14.29 2.45
C ILE A 22 -6.44 15.56 3.13
N SER A 23 -6.81 15.75 4.40
CA SER A 23 -6.45 16.95 5.15
C SER A 23 -4.93 17.04 5.37
N PRO A 24 -4.37 18.25 5.62
CA PRO A 24 -2.97 18.38 6.01
C PRO A 24 -2.61 17.60 7.27
N GLU A 25 -3.56 17.46 8.20
CA GLU A 25 -3.42 16.63 9.40
C GLU A 25 -3.25 15.15 9.03
N ASP A 26 -4.15 14.62 8.20
CA ASP A 26 -4.08 13.24 7.72
C ASP A 26 -2.78 12.98 6.94
N GLN A 27 -2.32 13.93 6.13
CA GLN A 27 -1.03 13.84 5.44
C GLN A 27 0.13 13.70 6.44
N GLY A 28 0.11 14.50 7.51
CA GLY A 28 1.08 14.41 8.59
C GLY A 28 1.02 13.07 9.34
N SER A 29 -0.18 12.56 9.62
CA SER A 29 -0.36 11.24 10.24
C SER A 29 0.18 10.12 9.36
N LEU A 30 -0.10 10.14 8.05
CA LEU A 30 0.38 9.11 7.12
C LEU A 30 1.90 9.09 6.98
N VAL A 31 2.57 10.24 7.01
CA VAL A 31 4.05 10.33 7.04
C VAL A 31 4.62 9.66 8.30
N ASN A 32 3.87 9.65 9.39
CA ASN A 32 4.21 8.98 10.65
C ASN A 32 3.64 7.56 10.76
N TRP A 33 3.21 6.96 9.64
CA TRP A 33 2.59 5.62 9.59
C TRP A 33 1.32 5.47 10.42
N GLN A 34 0.62 6.57 10.68
CA GLN A 34 -0.68 6.59 11.35
C GLN A 34 -1.78 6.73 10.32
N ILE A 35 -2.61 5.69 10.21
CA ILE A 35 -3.77 5.68 9.32
C ILE A 35 -4.98 6.09 10.15
N SER A 36 -5.54 7.26 9.84
CA SER A 36 -6.81 7.70 10.42
C SER A 36 -7.96 6.85 9.86
N ASP A 37 -9.01 6.68 10.66
CA ASP A 37 -10.15 5.82 10.29
C ASP A 37 -11.16 6.50 9.33
N THR A 38 -10.79 7.66 8.78
CA THR A 38 -11.65 8.45 7.89
C THR A 38 -11.82 7.77 6.53
N GLN A 39 -12.97 7.98 5.90
CA GLN A 39 -13.27 7.37 4.61
C GLN A 39 -12.35 7.90 3.51
N GLU A 40 -12.00 9.19 3.58
CA GLU A 40 -11.12 9.88 2.65
C GLU A 40 -9.71 9.28 2.67
N VAL A 41 -9.16 9.01 3.86
CA VAL A 41 -7.84 8.39 4.00
C VAL A 41 -7.85 6.94 3.52
N LYS A 42 -8.90 6.19 3.84
CA LYS A 42 -9.08 4.82 3.32
C LYS A 42 -9.12 4.80 1.78
N CYS A 43 -9.89 5.69 1.16
CA CYS A 43 -9.95 5.80 -0.30
C CYS A 43 -8.62 6.24 -0.93
N PHE A 44 -7.91 7.17 -0.29
CA PHE A 44 -6.59 7.60 -0.73
C PHE A 44 -5.56 6.46 -0.71
N ILE A 45 -5.50 5.70 0.39
CA ILE A 45 -4.62 4.53 0.51
C ILE A 45 -5.00 3.44 -0.50
N ALA A 46 -6.29 3.15 -0.65
CA ALA A 46 -6.78 2.17 -1.62
C ALA A 46 -6.38 2.56 -3.06
N CYS A 47 -6.50 3.83 -3.42
CA CYS A 47 -6.03 4.33 -4.71
C CYS A 47 -4.52 4.11 -4.91
N ILE A 48 -3.71 4.36 -3.88
CA ILE A 48 -2.26 4.11 -3.95
C ILE A 48 -2.00 2.63 -4.16
N PHE A 49 -2.60 1.77 -3.33
CA PHE A 49 -2.43 0.32 -3.38
C PHE A 49 -2.84 -0.25 -4.74
N GLN A 50 -3.91 0.26 -5.35
CA GLN A 50 -4.28 -0.09 -6.74
C GLN A 50 -3.22 0.38 -7.74
N GLY A 51 -2.77 1.63 -7.63
CA GLY A 51 -1.82 2.22 -8.57
C GLY A 51 -0.45 1.54 -8.58
N ILE A 52 -0.04 0.96 -7.44
CA ILE A 52 1.19 0.16 -7.36
C ILE A 52 0.97 -1.34 -7.53
N GLY A 53 -0.27 -1.84 -7.53
CA GLY A 53 -0.59 -3.25 -7.79
C GLY A 53 -0.68 -4.14 -6.55
N MET A 54 -0.77 -3.57 -5.35
CA MET A 54 -0.99 -4.35 -4.11
C MET A 54 -2.42 -4.90 -4.02
N ILE A 55 -3.39 -4.19 -4.59
CA ILE A 55 -4.78 -4.65 -4.71
C ILE A 55 -5.24 -4.55 -6.17
N ASP A 56 -6.06 -5.50 -6.61
CA ASP A 56 -6.61 -5.54 -7.96
C ASP A 56 -7.75 -4.51 -8.16
N GLU A 57 -8.23 -4.39 -9.40
CA GLU A 57 -9.35 -3.49 -9.74
C GLU A 57 -10.66 -3.84 -9.02
N LYS A 58 -10.76 -5.07 -8.48
CA LYS A 58 -11.90 -5.54 -7.67
C LYS A 58 -11.69 -5.29 -6.17
N GLY A 59 -10.59 -4.63 -5.80
CA GLY A 59 -10.23 -4.34 -4.41
C GLY A 59 -9.67 -5.53 -3.64
N ARG A 60 -9.22 -6.59 -4.33
CA ARG A 60 -8.66 -7.79 -3.70
C ARG A 60 -7.15 -7.71 -3.61
N PHE A 61 -6.61 -8.06 -2.46
CA PHE A 61 -5.19 -8.11 -2.18
C PHE A 61 -4.48 -9.21 -2.97
N ASP A 62 -3.35 -8.87 -3.60
CA ASP A 62 -2.51 -9.79 -4.37
C ASP A 62 -1.14 -9.95 -3.69
N ALA A 63 -1.06 -10.90 -2.76
CA ALA A 63 0.17 -11.19 -2.03
C ALA A 63 1.35 -11.57 -2.94
N ALA A 64 1.09 -12.24 -4.07
CA ALA A 64 2.15 -12.65 -4.99
C ALA A 64 2.78 -11.41 -5.63
N HIS A 65 1.95 -10.49 -6.12
CA HIS A 65 2.41 -9.24 -6.70
C HIS A 65 3.11 -8.34 -5.66
N VAL A 66 2.58 -8.27 -4.43
CA VAL A 66 3.22 -7.54 -3.33
C VAL A 66 4.61 -8.11 -3.03
N ASN A 67 4.75 -9.44 -2.97
CA ASN A 67 6.05 -10.08 -2.76
C ASN A 67 7.05 -9.76 -3.88
N ASP A 68 6.60 -9.65 -5.13
CA ASP A 68 7.45 -9.25 -6.25
C ASP A 68 7.90 -7.79 -6.14
N ILE A 69 6.99 -6.88 -5.76
CA ILE A 69 7.33 -5.47 -5.49
C ILE A 69 8.31 -5.38 -4.32
N THR A 70 8.08 -6.11 -3.23
CA THR A 70 8.96 -6.10 -2.05
C THR A 70 10.39 -6.48 -2.42
N LYS A 71 10.59 -7.51 -3.26
CA LYS A 71 11.92 -7.89 -3.76
C LYS A 71 12.57 -6.82 -4.64
N LEU A 72 11.78 -6.02 -5.36
CA LEU A 72 12.28 -4.92 -6.18
C LEU A 72 12.61 -3.67 -5.35
N MET A 73 11.83 -3.42 -4.30
CA MET A 73 11.93 -2.23 -3.46
C MET A 73 12.96 -2.35 -2.33
N MET A 74 13.13 -3.53 -1.75
CA MET A 74 14.10 -3.79 -0.69
C MET A 74 15.46 -4.16 -1.31
N THR A 75 16.54 -3.66 -0.73
CA THR A 75 17.89 -4.07 -1.14
C THR A 75 18.24 -5.40 -0.48
N GLU A 76 19.15 -6.17 -1.09
CA GLU A 76 19.59 -7.48 -0.59
C GLU A 76 20.32 -7.42 0.77
N ASP A 77 20.50 -6.22 1.33
CA ASP A 77 21.30 -5.96 2.52
C ASP A 77 20.64 -6.44 3.83
N ASP A 78 19.35 -6.81 3.79
CA ASP A 78 18.62 -7.27 4.97
C ASP A 78 17.63 -8.43 4.66
N PRO A 79 18.13 -9.68 4.60
CA PRO A 79 17.32 -10.84 4.26
C PRO A 79 16.27 -11.18 5.32
N ASP A 80 16.54 -10.85 6.60
CA ASP A 80 15.61 -11.12 7.69
C ASP A 80 14.39 -10.20 7.59
N VAL A 81 14.59 -8.92 7.29
CA VAL A 81 13.49 -7.98 7.07
C VAL A 81 12.71 -8.33 5.80
N LEU A 82 13.38 -8.80 4.74
CA LEU A 82 12.69 -9.28 3.54
C LEU A 82 11.77 -10.46 3.87
N GLN A 83 12.26 -11.45 4.60
CA GLN A 83 11.47 -12.62 5.00
C GLN A 83 10.29 -12.19 5.90
N GLN A 84 10.53 -11.33 6.88
CA GLN A 84 9.47 -10.83 7.77
C GLN A 84 8.38 -10.09 6.98
N THR A 85 8.78 -9.27 5.99
CA THR A 85 7.82 -8.54 5.15
C THR A 85 6.99 -9.49 4.29
N GLN A 86 7.58 -10.56 3.78
CA GLN A 86 6.87 -11.60 3.04
C GLN A 86 5.90 -12.37 3.94
N ASP A 87 6.30 -12.73 5.16
CA ASP A 87 5.43 -13.42 6.12
C ASP A 87 4.21 -12.55 6.50
N ILE A 88 4.42 -11.25 6.72
CA ILE A 88 3.33 -10.28 6.95
C ILE A 88 2.43 -10.20 5.72
N THR A 89 3.00 -10.06 4.53
CA THR A 89 2.28 -10.02 3.25
C THR A 89 1.39 -11.25 3.08
N GLU A 90 1.93 -12.43 3.35
CA GLU A 90 1.21 -13.70 3.30
C GLU A 90 0.06 -13.74 4.31
N SER A 91 0.29 -13.24 5.52
CA SER A 91 -0.74 -13.16 6.55
C SER A 91 -1.93 -12.28 6.14
N CYS A 92 -1.72 -11.27 5.28
CA CYS A 92 -2.79 -10.38 4.82
C CYS A 92 -3.76 -11.04 3.82
N LYS A 93 -3.50 -12.26 3.32
CA LYS A 93 -4.39 -12.93 2.35
C LYS A 93 -5.83 -13.09 2.83
N TYR A 94 -6.05 -13.23 4.14
CA TYR A 94 -7.40 -13.39 4.70
C TYR A 94 -8.34 -12.22 4.39
N VAL A 95 -7.81 -11.02 4.06
CA VAL A 95 -8.63 -9.82 3.83
C VAL A 95 -9.55 -9.96 2.63
N ASN A 96 -9.21 -10.85 1.68
CA ASN A 96 -10.04 -11.15 0.52
C ASN A 96 -11.30 -11.94 0.87
N ASP A 97 -11.30 -12.62 2.02
CA ASP A 97 -12.42 -13.41 2.52
C ASP A 97 -13.31 -12.60 3.48
N ARG A 98 -12.86 -11.40 3.87
CA ARG A 98 -13.64 -10.46 4.68
C ARG A 98 -14.51 -9.56 3.81
N HIS A 99 -15.70 -9.24 4.29
CA HIS A 99 -16.51 -8.20 3.66
C HIS A 99 -16.00 -6.82 4.07
N ALA A 100 -16.01 -5.89 3.12
CA ALA A 100 -15.66 -4.50 3.41
C ALA A 100 -16.67 -3.92 4.43
N GLY A 101 -16.21 -3.69 5.66
CA GLY A 101 -17.04 -3.24 6.78
C GLY A 101 -17.29 -4.28 7.87
N ASP A 102 -16.70 -5.47 7.79
CA ASP A 102 -16.65 -6.40 8.93
C ASP A 102 -15.86 -5.77 10.10
N PRO A 103 -16.29 -5.93 11.37
CA PRO A 103 -15.61 -5.40 12.55
C PRO A 103 -14.18 -5.89 12.75
#